data_AF-C7H848-F1
#
_entry.id   AF-C7H848-F1
#
_cell.length_a   1.000
_cell.length_b   1.000
_cell.length_c   1.000
_cell.angle_alpha   90.00
_cell.angle_beta   90.00
_cell.angle_gamma   90.00
#
_symmetry.space_group_name_H-M   'P 1'
#
loop_
_entity.id
_entity.type
_entity.pdbx_description
1 polymer ?
#
loop_
_entity_poly.entity_id
_entity_poly.type
_entity_poly.pdbx_seq_one_letter_code
_entity_poly.pdbx_strand_id
1 'polypeptide(L)'
;MEIERKWMVNGWPEGENLPALPLKEEFAMRQGYISVRPTVRIREEALKGGETAYILCFKSGSGLAREEIERPIDKKLFDELETKIIGKPLIGKIRRSYALPDGLVLEVNHVDEGQPTAFWYAEVEYPTVDAARSWKPEAFGLADYLNDDVTDQPGQSMGAYWEQTRK
;
A
#
# COMPACT_ATOMS: atom_id res chain seq x y z
N MET A 1 -6.87 -13.81 -5.48
CA MET A 1 -5.53 -13.62 -6.03
C MET A 1 -5.45 -12.14 -6.34
N GLU A 2 -4.60 -11.44 -5.62
CA GLU A 2 -4.36 -10.00 -5.80
C GLU A 2 -3.42 -9.79 -6.98
N ILE A 3 -3.72 -8.83 -7.86
CA ILE A 3 -2.90 -8.50 -9.03
C ILE A 3 -2.65 -7.00 -9.02
N GLU A 4 -1.44 -6.58 -8.68
CA GLU A 4 -1.12 -5.16 -8.47
C GLU A 4 0.17 -4.77 -9.20
N ARG A 5 0.22 -3.54 -9.72
CA ARG A 5 1.49 -2.91 -10.11
C ARG A 5 1.83 -1.82 -9.12
N LYS A 6 3.13 -1.60 -8.93
CA LYS A 6 3.68 -0.65 -7.97
C LYS A 6 4.69 0.28 -8.64
N TRP A 7 4.60 1.55 -8.29
CA TRP A 7 5.54 2.58 -8.72
C TRP A 7 6.09 3.34 -7.53
N MET A 8 7.36 3.73 -7.61
CA MET A 8 7.88 4.78 -6.73
C MET A 8 7.46 6.14 -7.31
N VAL A 9 6.98 7.03 -6.44
CA VAL A 9 6.46 8.35 -6.85
C VAL A 9 7.02 9.43 -5.92
N ASN A 10 6.76 10.70 -6.22
CA ASN A 10 7.25 11.83 -5.41
C ASN A 10 6.09 12.75 -5.03
N GLY A 11 5.38 12.40 -3.95
CA GLY A 11 4.22 13.16 -3.46
C GLY A 11 2.88 12.70 -4.03
N TRP A 12 1.81 13.42 -3.69
CA TRP A 12 0.46 13.18 -4.19
C TRP A 12 0.37 13.44 -5.71
N PRO A 13 -0.57 12.81 -6.44
CA PRO A 13 -0.81 13.06 -7.86
C PRO A 13 -1.58 14.37 -8.06
N GLU A 14 -1.06 15.46 -7.50
CA GLU A 14 -1.68 16.78 -7.44
C GLU A 14 -0.68 17.81 -7.98
N GLY A 15 -1.01 18.52 -9.05
CA GLY A 15 -0.13 19.53 -9.65
C GLY A 15 -0.62 20.02 -11.01
N GLU A 16 -0.11 21.16 -11.47
CA GLU A 16 -0.55 21.81 -12.73
C GLU A 16 -0.35 20.93 -13.98
N ASN A 17 0.62 20.03 -13.96
CA ASN A 17 0.94 19.12 -15.06
C ASN A 17 0.31 17.72 -14.92
N LEU A 18 -0.55 17.51 -13.92
CA LEU A 18 -1.20 16.23 -13.67
C LEU A 18 -2.72 16.34 -13.89
N PRO A 19 -3.37 15.25 -14.31
CA PRO A 19 -4.83 15.21 -14.39
C PRO A 19 -5.45 15.47 -13.02
N ALA A 20 -6.56 16.21 -12.98
CA ALA A 20 -7.36 16.34 -11.77
C ALA A 20 -8.09 15.01 -11.50
N LEU A 21 -7.55 14.20 -10.59
CA LEU A 21 -8.14 12.93 -10.20
C LEU A 21 -9.07 13.10 -8.98
N PRO A 22 -10.33 12.61 -9.03
CA PRO A 22 -11.22 12.66 -7.88
C PRO A 22 -10.67 11.83 -6.71
N LEU A 23 -10.45 12.48 -5.56
CA LEU A 23 -10.13 11.79 -4.31
C LEU A 23 -11.37 11.04 -3.81
N LYS A 24 -11.26 9.73 -3.62
CA LYS A 24 -12.34 8.89 -3.08
C LYS A 24 -12.30 8.84 -1.56
N GLU A 25 -11.12 8.63 -0.99
CA GLU A 25 -10.93 8.39 0.43
C GLU A 25 -9.47 8.60 0.86
N GLU A 26 -9.29 8.87 2.15
CA GLU A 26 -7.99 9.01 2.81
C GLU A 26 -7.98 8.17 4.09
N PHE A 27 -6.94 7.35 4.25
CA PHE A 27 -6.72 6.55 5.45
C PHE A 27 -5.44 6.96 6.16
N ALA A 28 -5.50 7.06 7.48
CA ALA A 28 -4.33 6.94 8.32
C ALA A 28 -4.17 5.46 8.72
N MET A 29 -3.02 4.88 8.42
CA MET A 29 -2.77 3.45 8.59
C MET A 29 -1.55 3.20 9.47
N ARG A 30 -1.60 2.11 10.23
CA ARG A 30 -0.43 1.54 10.93
C ARG A 30 -0.32 0.06 10.60
N GLN A 31 0.90 -0.44 10.42
CA GLN A 31 1.10 -1.86 10.12
C GLN A 31 2.35 -2.44 10.78
N GLY A 32 2.27 -3.70 11.18
CA GLY A 32 3.35 -4.45 11.81
C GLY A 32 3.43 -5.88 11.35
N TYR A 33 4.63 -6.45 11.34
CA TYR A 33 4.87 -7.80 10.84
C TYR A 33 5.26 -8.73 11.98
N ILE A 34 4.53 -9.84 12.11
CA ILE A 34 4.89 -10.98 12.96
C ILE A 34 5.88 -11.87 12.20
N SER A 35 5.67 -12.03 10.89
CA SER A 35 6.61 -12.66 9.96
C SER A 35 6.52 -11.98 8.60
N VAL A 36 7.62 -11.92 7.87
CA VAL A 36 7.63 -11.42 6.48
C VAL A 36 7.62 -12.56 5.45
N ARG A 37 8.04 -13.78 5.82
CA ARG A 37 8.11 -14.95 4.94
C ARG A 37 7.68 -16.24 5.67
N PRO A 38 6.45 -16.75 5.46
CA PRO A 38 5.34 -16.08 4.77
C PRO A 38 4.92 -14.80 5.52
N THR A 39 4.24 -13.88 4.84
CA THR A 39 3.83 -12.63 5.48
C THR A 39 2.66 -12.88 6.43
N VAL A 40 2.84 -12.51 7.70
CA VAL A 40 1.79 -12.39 8.71
C VAL A 40 1.87 -10.97 9.27
N ARG A 41 0.87 -10.16 8.97
CA ARG A 41 0.88 -8.72 9.24
C ARG A 41 -0.41 -8.27 9.91
N ILE A 42 -0.32 -7.40 10.89
CA ILE A 42 -1.47 -6.65 11.41
C ILE A 42 -1.53 -5.27 10.75
N ARG A 43 -2.73 -4.80 10.43
CA ARG A 43 -2.98 -3.50 9.81
C ARG A 43 -4.15 -2.81 10.50
N GLU A 44 -3.95 -1.57 10.93
CA GLU A 44 -4.99 -0.65 11.35
C GLU A 44 -5.24 0.33 10.20
N GLU A 45 -6.51 0.57 9.88
CA GLU A 45 -6.96 1.51 8.85
C GLU A 45 -8.01 2.44 9.42
N ALA A 46 -7.63 3.68 9.72
CA ALA A 46 -8.54 4.73 10.16
C ALA A 46 -8.98 5.57 8.97
N LEU A 47 -10.24 5.40 8.54
CA LEU A 47 -10.84 6.22 7.48
C LEU A 47 -11.05 7.65 7.99
N LYS A 48 -10.62 8.64 7.20
CA LYS A 48 -10.84 10.05 7.54
C LYS A 48 -12.34 10.37 7.62
N GLY A 49 -12.78 10.75 8.82
CA GLY A 49 -14.19 11.03 9.09
C GLY A 49 -15.08 9.78 9.18
N GLY A 50 -14.47 8.59 9.27
CA GLY A 50 -15.17 7.31 9.33
C GLY A 50 -14.67 6.39 10.43
N GLU A 51 -14.86 5.09 10.23
CA GLU A 51 -14.50 4.05 11.20
C GLU A 51 -13.02 3.67 11.11
N THR A 52 -12.55 2.97 12.14
CA THR A 52 -11.22 2.34 12.16
C THR A 52 -11.36 0.84 12.12
N ALA A 53 -10.75 0.21 11.11
CA ALA A 53 -10.70 -1.23 10.95
C ALA A 53 -9.36 -1.81 11.42
N TYR A 54 -9.38 -3.02 11.97
CA TYR A 54 -8.20 -3.78 12.35
C TYR A 54 -8.21 -5.12 11.61
N ILE A 55 -7.12 -5.42 10.93
CA ILE A 55 -7.03 -6.54 9.99
C ILE A 55 -5.79 -7.37 10.30
N LEU A 56 -5.95 -8.70 10.29
CA LEU A 56 -4.87 -9.66 10.22
C LEU A 56 -4.75 -10.20 8.79
N CYS A 57 -3.60 -9.97 8.15
CA CYS A 57 -3.31 -10.36 6.78
C CYS A 57 -2.32 -11.53 6.75
N PHE A 58 -2.63 -12.55 5.95
CA PHE A 58 -1.70 -13.61 5.57
C PHE A 58 -1.42 -13.48 4.07
N LYS A 59 -0.15 -13.36 3.67
CA LYS A 59 0.22 -13.34 2.24
C LYS A 59 1.22 -14.43 1.90
N SER A 60 1.00 -15.08 0.76
CA SER A 60 1.93 -16.02 0.13
C SER A 60 2.19 -15.62 -1.33
N GLY A 61 3.36 -16.00 -1.87
CA GLY A 61 3.80 -15.61 -3.21
C GLY A 61 4.61 -14.29 -3.25
N SER A 62 5.00 -13.89 -4.46
CA SER A 62 5.84 -12.70 -4.72
C SER A 62 5.55 -12.13 -6.11
N GLY A 63 5.90 -10.85 -6.34
CA GLY A 63 5.72 -10.19 -7.64
C GLY A 63 4.27 -9.80 -7.90
N LEU A 64 3.86 -9.81 -9.17
CA LEU A 64 2.57 -9.33 -9.68
C LEU A 64 1.33 -10.04 -9.13
N ALA A 65 1.38 -11.35 -8.83
CA ALA A 65 0.21 -12.12 -8.40
C ALA A 65 0.45 -12.82 -7.06
N ARG A 66 -0.43 -12.61 -6.08
CA ARG A 66 -0.27 -13.13 -4.71
C ARG A 66 -1.56 -13.71 -4.16
N GLU A 67 -1.42 -14.68 -3.27
CA GLU A 67 -2.54 -15.11 -2.43
C GLU A 67 -2.54 -14.28 -1.16
N GLU A 68 -3.67 -13.64 -0.87
CA GLU A 68 -3.87 -12.88 0.35
C GLU A 68 -5.18 -13.31 1.02
N ILE A 69 -5.11 -13.49 2.33
CA ILE A 69 -6.26 -13.72 3.20
C ILE A 69 -6.25 -12.62 4.25
N GLU A 70 -7.28 -11.76 4.20
CA GLU A 70 -7.52 -10.75 5.22
C GLU A 70 -8.67 -11.18 6.12
N ARG A 71 -8.46 -11.09 7.43
CA ARG A 71 -9.49 -11.34 8.45
C ARG A 71 -9.65 -10.10 9.34
N PRO A 72 -10.87 -9.60 9.56
CA PRO A 72 -11.08 -8.57 10.56
C PRO A 72 -10.77 -9.15 11.95
N ILE A 73 -10.15 -8.33 12.80
CA ILE A 73 -9.90 -8.62 14.20
C ILE A 73 -10.43 -7.45 15.04
N ASP A 74 -10.67 -7.69 16.33
CA ASP A 74 -11.00 -6.60 17.23
C ASP A 74 -9.75 -5.82 17.66
N LYS A 75 -9.97 -4.61 18.19
CA LYS A 75 -8.89 -3.74 18.67
C LYS A 75 -8.06 -4.41 19.77
N LYS A 76 -8.69 -5.20 20.65
CA LYS A 76 -8.00 -5.82 21.78
C LYS A 76 -6.94 -6.81 21.28
N LEU A 77 -7.30 -7.67 20.31
CA LEU A 77 -6.37 -8.59 19.69
C LEU A 77 -5.27 -7.84 18.92
N PHE A 78 -5.61 -6.77 18.20
CA PHE A 78 -4.62 -5.92 17.54
C PHE A 78 -3.59 -5.37 18.54
N ASP A 79 -4.05 -4.78 19.64
CA ASP A 79 -3.19 -4.20 20.68
C ASP A 79 -2.30 -5.28 21.34
N GLU A 80 -2.82 -6.48 21.57
CA GLU A 80 -2.04 -7.60 22.11
C GLU A 80 -0.96 -8.08 21.13
N LEU A 81 -1.28 -8.18 19.84
CA LEU A 81 -0.30 -8.53 18.81
C LEU A 81 0.77 -7.44 18.64
N GLU A 82 0.38 -6.16 18.63
CA GLU A 82 1.28 -5.01 18.57
C GLU A 82 2.26 -5.03 19.75
N THR A 83 1.74 -5.11 20.98
CA THR A 83 2.53 -4.88 22.19
C THR A 83 3.26 -6.11 22.72
N LYS A 84 2.62 -7.29 22.68
CA LYS A 84 3.15 -8.51 23.31
C LYS A 84 3.91 -9.42 22.34
N ILE A 85 3.56 -9.38 21.05
CA ILE A 85 4.17 -10.25 20.03
C ILE A 85 5.17 -9.49 19.18
N ILE A 86 4.77 -8.35 18.60
CA ILE A 86 5.63 -7.56 17.71
C ILE A 86 6.65 -6.76 18.50
N GLY A 87 6.21 -5.97 19.50
CA GLY A 87 7.10 -5.25 20.42
C GLY A 87 7.99 -4.20 19.76
N LYS A 88 7.64 -3.72 18.55
CA LYS A 88 8.39 -2.73 17.77
C LYS A 88 7.45 -1.64 17.25
N PRO A 89 7.94 -0.41 17.02
CA PRO A 89 7.15 0.65 16.40
C PRO A 89 6.61 0.23 15.03
N LEU A 90 5.31 0.38 14.85
CA LEU A 90 4.64 0.07 13.59
C LEU A 90 5.06 1.05 12.47
N ILE A 91 4.91 0.62 11.22
CA ILE A 91 5.05 1.51 10.06
C ILE A 91 3.78 2.36 9.97
N GLY A 92 3.94 3.69 9.98
CA GLY A 92 2.86 4.62 9.71
C GLY A 92 2.71 4.87 8.21
N LYS A 93 1.49 5.04 7.71
CA LYS A 93 1.23 5.36 6.31
C LYS A 93 -0.04 6.19 6.16
N ILE A 94 0.02 7.26 5.36
CA ILE A 94 -1.20 7.89 4.82
C ILE A 94 -1.44 7.31 3.43
N ARG A 95 -2.65 6.79 3.18
CA ARG A 95 -3.08 6.35 1.85
C ARG A 95 -4.17 7.29 1.35
N ARG A 96 -4.05 7.75 0.10
CA ARG A 96 -5.13 8.38 -0.65
C ARG A 96 -5.49 7.54 -1.86
N SER A 97 -6.78 7.32 -2.06
CA SER A 97 -7.30 6.55 -3.19
C SER A 97 -7.96 7.51 -4.18
N TYR A 98 -7.49 7.51 -5.42
CA TYR A 98 -7.97 8.38 -6.49
C TYR A 98 -8.70 7.56 -7.55
N ALA A 99 -9.86 8.04 -8.01
CA ALA A 99 -10.60 7.39 -9.09
C ALA A 99 -9.91 7.64 -10.44
N LEU A 100 -9.65 6.57 -11.20
CA LEU A 100 -9.16 6.67 -12.57
C LEU A 100 -10.35 6.67 -13.57
N PRO A 101 -10.22 7.31 -14.74
CA PRO A 101 -11.28 7.37 -15.76
C PRO A 101 -11.79 6.01 -16.27
N ASP A 102 -10.99 4.95 -16.18
CA ASP A 102 -11.32 3.59 -16.58
C ASP A 102 -12.00 2.77 -15.46
N GLY A 103 -12.26 3.39 -14.31
CA GLY A 103 -12.88 2.75 -13.14
C GLY A 103 -11.90 2.07 -12.20
N LEU A 104 -10.61 2.01 -12.53
CA LEU A 104 -9.57 1.56 -11.61
C LEU A 104 -9.33 2.61 -10.51
N VAL A 105 -8.55 2.23 -9.50
CA VAL A 105 -8.19 3.09 -8.38
C VAL A 105 -6.68 3.21 -8.31
N LEU A 106 -6.18 4.44 -8.22
CA LEU A 106 -4.80 4.74 -7.92
C LEU A 106 -4.66 4.97 -6.41
N GLU A 107 -3.98 4.06 -5.72
CA GLU A 107 -3.65 4.21 -4.31
C GLU A 107 -2.27 4.82 -4.15
N VAL A 108 -2.18 6.05 -3.66
CA VAL A 108 -0.91 6.72 -3.39
C VAL A 108 -0.65 6.73 -1.89
N ASN A 109 0.60 6.48 -1.51
CA ASN A 109 0.96 6.17 -0.14
C ASN A 109 2.18 6.99 0.30
N HIS A 110 2.05 7.71 1.42
CA HIS A 110 3.17 8.34 2.12
C HIS A 110 3.53 7.50 3.34
N VAL A 111 4.72 6.91 3.34
CA VAL A 111 5.18 5.99 4.38
C VAL A 111 6.11 6.71 5.34
N ASP A 112 5.89 6.51 6.65
CA ASP A 112 6.71 7.00 7.76
C ASP A 112 7.08 8.48 7.67
N GLU A 113 6.10 9.32 7.35
CA GLU A 113 6.26 10.77 7.29
C GLU A 113 7.10 11.32 8.46
N GLY A 114 8.10 12.15 8.14
CA GLY A 114 9.02 12.74 9.11
C GLY A 114 10.22 11.87 9.50
N GLN A 115 10.28 10.60 9.07
CA GLN A 115 11.47 9.76 9.23
C GLN A 115 12.47 9.96 8.09
N PRO A 116 13.78 9.75 8.33
CA PRO A 116 14.80 9.79 7.25
C PRO A 116 14.57 8.75 6.15
N THR A 117 13.81 7.70 6.46
CA THR A 117 13.45 6.62 5.53
C THR A 117 12.07 6.79 4.91
N ALA A 118 11.41 7.93 5.12
CA ALA A 118 10.11 8.22 4.55
C ALA A 118 10.16 8.17 3.02
N PHE A 119 9.12 7.62 2.40
CA PHE A 119 9.04 7.50 0.95
C PHE A 119 7.60 7.45 0.47
N TRP A 120 7.45 7.55 -0.84
CA TRP A 120 6.17 7.52 -1.52
C TRP A 120 6.11 6.38 -2.52
N TYR A 121 4.96 5.75 -2.63
CA TYR A 121 4.71 4.79 -3.69
C TYR A 121 3.23 4.83 -4.10
N ALA A 122 2.97 4.46 -5.34
CA ALA A 122 1.63 4.30 -5.89
C ALA A 122 1.38 2.83 -6.28
N GLU A 123 0.15 2.37 -6.12
CA GLU A 123 -0.31 1.03 -6.51
C GLU A 123 -1.63 1.14 -7.30
N VAL A 124 -1.80 0.24 -8.26
CA VAL A 124 -3.07 0.02 -8.98
C VAL A 124 -3.33 -1.48 -8.98
N GLU A 125 -4.52 -1.87 -8.53
CA GLU A 125 -5.00 -3.26 -8.58
C GLU A 125 -5.76 -3.53 -9.88
N TYR A 126 -5.62 -4.73 -10.42
CA TYR A 126 -6.16 -5.14 -11.71
C TYR A 126 -6.98 -6.42 -11.58
N PRO A 127 -8.05 -6.57 -12.38
CA PRO A 127 -8.86 -7.80 -12.37
C PRO A 127 -8.12 -9.00 -12.97
N THR A 128 -7.13 -8.78 -13.84
CA THR A 128 -6.36 -9.83 -14.53
C THR A 128 -4.91 -9.41 -14.77
N VAL A 129 -4.02 -10.40 -14.95
CA VAL A 129 -2.61 -10.18 -15.30
C VAL A 129 -2.49 -9.47 -16.65
N ASP A 130 -3.33 -9.83 -17.61
CA ASP A 130 -3.32 -9.20 -18.94
C ASP A 130 -3.75 -7.74 -18.86
N ALA A 131 -4.76 -7.41 -18.04
CA ALA A 131 -5.15 -6.03 -17.79
C ALA A 131 -3.97 -5.23 -17.21
N ALA A 132 -3.29 -5.75 -16.19
CA ALA A 132 -2.13 -5.10 -15.58
C ALA A 132 -1.00 -4.80 -16.59
N ARG A 133 -0.71 -5.77 -17.47
CA ARG A 133 0.34 -5.67 -18.51
C ARG A 133 -0.02 -4.70 -19.62
N SER A 134 -1.29 -4.67 -20.03
CA SER A 134 -1.78 -3.79 -21.08
C SER A 134 -2.02 -2.36 -20.61
N TRP A 135 -2.19 -2.14 -19.29
CA TRP A 135 -2.54 -0.85 -18.74
C TRP A 135 -1.38 0.14 -18.84
N LYS A 136 -1.71 1.34 -19.32
CA LYS A 136 -0.75 2.38 -19.67
C LYS A 136 -1.05 3.69 -18.92
N PRO A 137 -0.14 4.16 -18.05
CA PRO A 137 -0.31 5.44 -17.37
C PRO A 137 -0.50 6.63 -18.32
N GLU A 138 0.13 6.59 -19.50
CA GLU A 138 0.08 7.68 -20.49
C GLU A 138 -1.33 7.96 -21.01
N ALA A 139 -2.19 6.94 -21.10
CA ALA A 139 -3.59 7.09 -21.48
C ALA A 139 -4.39 7.98 -20.51
N PHE A 140 -3.87 8.20 -19.30
CA PHE A 140 -4.50 8.98 -18.25
C PHE A 140 -3.69 10.25 -17.90
N GLY A 141 -2.66 10.60 -18.66
CA GLY A 141 -1.78 11.74 -18.36
C GLY A 141 -0.88 11.51 -17.14
N LEU A 142 -0.64 10.25 -16.75
CA LEU A 142 0.19 9.87 -15.59
C LEU A 142 1.58 9.35 -15.97
N ALA A 143 2.01 9.55 -17.22
CA ALA A 143 3.26 9.01 -17.74
C ALA A 143 4.48 9.42 -16.88
N ASP A 144 4.59 10.72 -16.58
CA ASP A 144 5.72 11.25 -15.81
C ASP A 144 5.61 10.90 -14.32
N TYR A 145 4.39 10.72 -13.81
CA TYR A 145 4.14 10.41 -12.40
C TYR A 145 4.36 8.93 -12.08
N LEU A 146 3.97 8.02 -12.98
CA LEU A 146 4.09 6.56 -12.84
C LEU A 146 5.18 6.00 -13.77
N ASN A 147 6.39 6.56 -13.69
CA ASN A 147 7.52 6.20 -14.56
C ASN A 147 8.51 5.18 -13.94
N ASP A 148 8.52 5.01 -12.62
CA ASP A 148 9.43 4.08 -11.91
C ASP A 148 8.67 2.83 -11.46
N ASP A 149 8.38 1.93 -12.41
CA ASP A 149 7.69 0.66 -12.13
C ASP A 149 8.65 -0.31 -11.40
N VAL A 150 8.27 -0.65 -10.18
CA VAL A 150 9.05 -1.48 -9.26
C VAL A 150 8.34 -2.79 -8.92
N THR A 151 7.30 -3.17 -9.67
CA THR A 151 6.40 -4.30 -9.37
C THR A 151 7.14 -5.61 -9.09
N ASP A 152 8.14 -5.93 -9.91
CA ASP A 152 8.92 -7.18 -9.82
C ASP A 152 10.34 -6.96 -9.25
N GLN A 153 10.64 -5.75 -8.77
CA GLN A 153 11.96 -5.44 -8.21
C GLN A 153 12.09 -5.96 -6.75
N PRO A 154 13.15 -6.73 -6.44
CA PRO A 154 13.40 -7.19 -5.07
C PRO A 154 13.55 -6.03 -4.08
N GLY A 155 13.04 -6.21 -2.85
CA GLY A 155 13.20 -5.23 -1.77
C GLY A 155 12.14 -4.12 -1.73
N GLN A 156 11.20 -4.09 -2.69
CA GLN A 156 10.20 -3.02 -2.83
C GLN A 156 8.89 -3.30 -2.08
N SER A 157 8.82 -4.41 -1.35
CA SER A 157 7.67 -4.75 -0.52
C SER A 157 7.73 -4.01 0.83
N MET A 158 6.55 -3.77 1.42
CA MET A 158 6.48 -3.19 2.76
C MET A 158 7.10 -4.11 3.84
N GLY A 159 7.17 -5.42 3.59
CA GLY A 159 7.88 -6.37 4.46
C GLY A 159 9.40 -6.23 4.38
N ALA A 160 9.95 -5.98 3.20
CA ALA A 160 11.39 -5.70 3.04
C ALA A 160 11.76 -4.37 3.71
N TYR A 161 10.92 -3.33 3.55
CA TYR A 161 11.08 -2.07 4.27
C TYR A 161 11.02 -2.27 5.79
N TRP A 162 10.12 -3.12 6.31
CA TRP A 162 10.08 -3.51 7.73
C TRP A 162 11.39 -4.14 8.20
N GLU A 163 11.91 -5.16 7.49
CA GLU A 163 13.20 -5.81 7.85
C GLU A 163 14.36 -4.82 7.86
N GLN A 164 14.35 -3.83 6.96
CA GLN A 164 15.40 -2.82 6.87
C GLN A 164 15.38 -1.84 8.07
N THR A 165 14.18 -1.42 8.48
CA THR A 165 14.00 -0.26 9.37
C THR A 165 13.64 -0.64 10.81
N ARG A 166 13.05 -1.81 11.05
CA ARG A 166 12.60 -2.30 12.37
C ARG A 166 13.45 -3.48 12.81
N LYS A 167 14.77 -3.28 12.86
CA LYS A 167 15.75 -4.26 13.35
C LYS A 167 15.62 -4.53 14.85
#